data_AF-A0A832VUU9-F1
#
_entry.id   AF-A0A832VUU9-F1
#
_cell.length_a   1.000
_cell.length_b   1.000
_cell.length_c   1.000
_cell.angle_alpha   90.00
_cell.angle_beta   90.00
_cell.angle_gamma   90.00
#
_symmetry.space_group_name_H-M   'P 1'
#
loop_
_entity.id
_entity.type
_entity.pdbx_description
1 polymer ?
#
loop_
_entity_poly.entity_id
_entity_poly.type
_entity_poly.pdbx_seq_one_letter_code
_entity_poly.pdbx_strand_id
1 'polypeptide(L)'
;IIGNFGMFRDLHRHRVLTMQRQLLTTDHGYNTPKEIVELGIQSEYDSCMKNTKRVFELMRTKMPEQSQYVVNFAYNYPFFMKMNLREAVHLIELRTIPQGHIDYRQVAQKMFLEIHKKQPTLSKIIKFVDLKSYELERFEAEKRIEEKRKHSK
;
A
#
# COMPACT_ATOMS: atom_id res chain seq x y z
N ILE A 1 -4.90 -0.03 -11.40
CA ILE A 1 -3.83 -0.51 -10.49
C ILE A 1 -4.50 -1.49 -9.54
N ILE A 2 -3.99 -2.71 -9.41
CA ILE A 2 -4.47 -3.65 -8.39
C ILE A 2 -3.52 -3.53 -7.21
N GLY A 3 -4.08 -3.16 -6.07
CA GLY A 3 -3.36 -3.01 -4.82
C GLY A 3 -3.28 -4.31 -4.05
N ASN A 4 -2.22 -4.49 -3.25
CA ASN A 4 -2.23 -5.55 -2.25
C ASN A 4 -3.03 -5.14 -0.99
N PHE A 5 -3.38 -6.13 -0.18
CA PHE A 5 -4.15 -5.94 1.03
C PHE A 5 -3.42 -5.07 2.06
N GLY A 6 -2.09 -5.17 2.15
CA GLY A 6 -1.27 -4.31 3.01
C GLY A 6 -1.49 -2.83 2.70
N MET A 7 -1.33 -2.45 1.43
CA MET A 7 -1.60 -1.11 0.92
C MET A 7 -3.04 -0.68 1.20
N PHE A 8 -4.03 -1.55 0.96
CA PHE A 8 -5.42 -1.23 1.27
C PHE A 8 -5.58 -0.84 2.75
N ARG A 9 -5.00 -1.60 3.69
CA ARG A 9 -5.09 -1.30 5.13
C ARG A 9 -4.51 0.06 5.47
N ASP A 10 -3.44 0.47 4.79
CA ASP A 10 -2.86 1.79 4.95
C ASP A 10 -3.79 2.89 4.46
N LEU A 11 -4.34 2.74 3.25
CA LEU A 11 -5.29 3.70 2.67
C LEU A 11 -6.61 3.74 3.47
N HIS A 12 -7.03 2.62 4.04
CA HIS A 12 -8.26 2.48 4.82
C HIS A 12 -8.24 3.30 6.12
N ARG A 13 -7.07 3.78 6.56
CA ARG A 13 -6.97 4.67 7.73
C ARG A 13 -7.51 6.09 7.48
N HIS A 14 -7.78 6.45 6.23
CA HIS A 14 -8.41 7.71 5.85
C HIS A 14 -9.93 7.60 5.98
N ARG A 15 -10.43 7.87 7.19
CA ARG A 15 -11.82 7.61 7.61
C ARG A 15 -12.91 8.42 6.90
N VAL A 16 -12.55 9.54 6.28
CA VAL A 16 -13.51 10.43 5.59
C VAL A 16 -13.80 9.94 4.17
N LEU A 17 -13.06 8.95 3.68
CA LEU A 17 -13.24 8.41 2.33
C LEU A 17 -14.42 7.45 2.26
N THR A 18 -15.07 7.41 1.11
CA THR A 18 -16.05 6.36 0.80
C THR A 18 -15.32 5.21 0.12
N MET A 19 -15.28 4.05 0.76
CA MET A 19 -14.64 2.84 0.22
C MET A 19 -15.64 1.71 0.05
N GLN A 20 -15.56 1.01 -1.08
CA GLN A 20 -16.29 -0.23 -1.33
C GLN A 20 -15.29 -1.35 -1.56
N ARG A 21 -15.54 -2.49 -0.92
CA ARG A 21 -14.65 -3.64 -0.95
C ARG A 21 -15.46 -4.93 -0.91
N GLN A 22 -14.94 -5.96 -1.54
CA GLN A 22 -15.43 -7.33 -1.38
C GLN A 22 -14.83 -7.99 -0.12
N LEU A 23 -15.21 -9.22 0.21
CA LEU A 23 -14.44 -10.00 1.17
C LEU A 23 -13.01 -10.21 0.65
N LEU A 24 -12.04 -10.27 1.55
CA LEU A 24 -10.65 -10.56 1.19
C LEU A 24 -10.54 -12.01 0.71
N THR A 25 -9.92 -12.23 -0.45
CA THR A 25 -9.75 -13.56 -1.06
C THR A 25 -8.33 -13.77 -1.55
N THR A 26 -8.01 -15.03 -1.91
CA THR A 26 -6.75 -15.41 -2.55
C THR A 26 -6.88 -15.52 -4.08
N ASP A 27 -8.02 -15.07 -4.63
CA ASP A 27 -8.41 -15.28 -6.04
C ASP A 27 -7.61 -14.41 -7.00
N HIS A 28 -7.09 -13.26 -6.54
CA HIS A 28 -6.43 -12.26 -7.39
C HIS A 28 -4.90 -12.36 -7.40
N GLY A 29 -4.35 -13.47 -6.88
CA GLY A 29 -2.90 -13.65 -6.75
C GLY A 29 -2.28 -12.71 -5.72
N TYR A 30 -0.95 -12.67 -5.68
CA TYR A 30 -0.16 -11.86 -4.75
C TYR A 30 1.01 -11.19 -5.45
N ASN A 31 1.54 -10.12 -4.85
CA ASN A 31 2.77 -9.47 -5.33
C ASN A 31 3.97 -10.04 -4.59
N THR A 32 5.06 -10.28 -5.32
CA THR A 32 6.37 -10.63 -4.74
C THR A 32 7.23 -9.36 -4.70
N PRO A 33 7.63 -8.86 -3.52
CA PRO A 33 8.54 -7.74 -3.41
C PRO A 33 9.89 -8.01 -4.08
N LYS A 34 10.58 -6.97 -4.57
CA LYS A 34 11.87 -7.14 -5.27
C LYS A 34 12.94 -7.69 -4.32
N GLU A 35 12.88 -7.27 -3.08
CA GLU A 35 13.76 -7.67 -1.98
C GLU A 35 13.70 -9.19 -1.77
N ILE A 36 12.53 -9.80 -1.94
CA ILE A 36 12.36 -11.27 -1.85
C ILE A 36 13.12 -11.98 -2.98
N VAL A 37 13.09 -11.40 -4.19
CA VAL A 37 13.82 -11.94 -5.35
C VAL A 37 15.32 -11.74 -5.17
N GLU A 38 15.75 -10.56 -4.75
CA GLU A 38 17.16 -10.21 -4.52
C GLU A 38 17.80 -11.05 -3.41
N LEU A 39 17.03 -11.42 -2.38
CA LEU A 39 17.46 -12.32 -1.31
C LEU A 39 17.49 -13.80 -1.73
N GLY A 40 16.96 -14.15 -2.91
CA GLY A 40 16.94 -15.53 -3.41
C GLY A 40 15.94 -16.46 -2.71
N ILE A 41 15.04 -15.92 -1.88
CA ILE A 41 14.06 -16.69 -1.08
C ILE A 41 12.67 -16.75 -1.72
N GLN A 42 12.60 -16.53 -3.03
CA GLN A 42 11.33 -16.50 -3.76
C GLN A 42 10.59 -17.84 -3.67
N SER A 43 11.32 -18.97 -3.63
CA SER A 43 10.70 -20.29 -3.61
C SER A 43 9.92 -20.56 -2.31
N GLU A 44 10.48 -20.11 -1.18
CA GLU A 44 9.94 -20.18 0.16
C GLU A 44 8.76 -19.22 0.31
N TYR A 45 8.90 -18.02 -0.23
CA TYR A 45 7.83 -17.02 -0.29
C TYR A 45 6.61 -17.55 -1.06
N ASP A 46 6.82 -18.08 -2.27
CA ASP A 46 5.76 -18.62 -3.11
C ASP A 46 5.11 -19.85 -2.47
N SER A 47 5.89 -20.70 -1.79
CA SER A 47 5.39 -21.84 -1.02
C SER A 47 4.47 -21.38 0.12
N CYS A 48 4.88 -20.35 0.88
CA CYS A 48 4.06 -19.75 1.93
C CYS A 48 2.72 -19.24 1.36
N MET A 49 2.77 -18.48 0.26
CA MET A 49 1.56 -17.94 -0.36
C MET A 49 0.65 -19.04 -0.90
N LYS A 50 1.20 -20.10 -1.52
CA LYS A 50 0.42 -21.27 -1.98
C LYS A 50 -0.25 -21.99 -0.82
N ASN A 51 0.43 -22.15 0.31
CA ASN A 51 -0.17 -22.75 1.50
C ASN A 51 -1.32 -21.90 2.04
N THR A 52 -1.16 -20.57 2.09
CA THR A 52 -2.25 -19.64 2.44
C THR A 52 -3.47 -19.84 1.53
N LYS A 53 -3.27 -19.92 0.21
CA LYS A 53 -4.36 -20.18 -0.74
C LYS A 53 -5.07 -21.49 -0.43
N ARG A 54 -4.31 -22.56 -0.21
CA ARG A 54 -4.88 -23.89 0.10
C ARG A 54 -5.74 -23.86 1.37
N VAL A 55 -5.24 -23.28 2.45
CA VAL A 55 -5.98 -23.18 3.72
C VAL A 55 -7.22 -22.31 3.57
N PHE A 56 -7.10 -21.16 2.88
CA PHE A 56 -8.23 -20.29 2.58
C PHE A 56 -9.34 -21.02 1.83
N GLU A 57 -9.01 -21.77 0.77
CA GLU A 57 -9.99 -22.53 -0.03
C GLU A 57 -10.72 -23.60 0.80
N LEU A 58 -10.01 -24.30 1.69
CA LEU A 58 -10.62 -25.28 2.59
C LEU A 58 -11.61 -24.62 3.56
N MET A 59 -11.30 -23.42 4.06
CA MET A 59 -12.14 -22.70 5.01
C MET A 59 -13.31 -21.96 4.37
N ARG A 60 -13.12 -21.31 3.20
CA ARG A 60 -14.08 -20.36 2.61
C ARG A 60 -15.44 -20.98 2.28
N THR A 61 -15.50 -22.29 2.09
CA THR A 61 -16.74 -23.02 1.77
C THR A 61 -17.72 -23.07 2.94
N LYS A 62 -17.20 -23.09 4.18
CA LYS A 62 -18.01 -23.19 5.41
C LYS A 62 -17.96 -21.91 6.25
N MET A 63 -16.86 -21.18 6.19
CA MET A 63 -16.55 -20.04 7.05
C MET A 63 -15.92 -18.88 6.24
N PRO A 64 -16.68 -18.27 5.31
CA PRO A 64 -16.14 -17.26 4.39
C PRO A 64 -15.67 -15.98 5.09
N GLU A 65 -16.26 -15.59 6.21
CA GLU A 65 -15.81 -14.39 6.95
C GLU A 65 -14.51 -14.67 7.72
N GLN A 66 -14.41 -15.82 8.36
CA GLN A 66 -13.25 -16.23 9.17
C GLN A 66 -12.06 -16.62 8.30
N SER A 67 -12.29 -17.16 7.10
CA SER A 67 -11.22 -17.53 6.18
C SER A 67 -10.33 -16.33 5.81
N GLN A 68 -10.85 -15.10 5.84
CA GLN A 68 -10.06 -13.88 5.61
C GLN A 68 -8.86 -13.74 6.58
N TYR A 69 -8.91 -14.34 7.77
CA TYR A 69 -7.84 -14.25 8.77
C TYR A 69 -6.54 -14.95 8.36
N VAL A 70 -6.61 -15.92 7.44
CA VAL A 70 -5.41 -16.62 6.96
C VAL A 70 -4.76 -15.93 5.77
N VAL A 71 -5.41 -14.91 5.17
CA VAL A 71 -4.93 -14.28 3.94
C VAL A 71 -3.80 -13.29 4.22
N ASN A 72 -2.64 -13.53 3.61
CA ASN A 72 -1.45 -12.68 3.74
C ASN A 72 -1.65 -11.30 3.08
N PHE A 73 -0.94 -10.28 3.58
CA PHE A 73 -1.04 -8.90 3.08
C PHE A 73 -0.57 -8.71 1.64
N ALA A 74 0.24 -9.64 1.11
CA ALA A 74 0.72 -9.61 -0.26
C ALA A 74 -0.36 -9.90 -1.30
N TYR A 75 -1.47 -10.52 -0.89
CA TYR A 75 -2.59 -10.81 -1.79
C TYR A 75 -3.22 -9.54 -2.33
N ASN A 76 -3.53 -9.56 -3.62
CA ASN A 76 -4.19 -8.50 -4.32
C ASN A 76 -5.63 -8.34 -3.82
N TYR A 77 -6.02 -7.11 -3.54
CA TYR A 77 -7.33 -6.79 -3.00
C TYR A 77 -7.99 -5.69 -3.84
N PRO A 78 -8.95 -6.05 -4.70
CA PRO A 78 -9.78 -5.09 -5.41
C PRO A 78 -10.67 -4.27 -4.46
N PHE A 79 -10.62 -2.96 -4.58
CA PHE A 79 -11.50 -2.03 -3.87
C PHE A 79 -11.73 -0.77 -4.71
N PHE A 80 -12.83 -0.08 -4.42
CA PHE A 80 -13.13 1.23 -4.97
C PHE A 80 -13.00 2.28 -3.89
N MET A 81 -12.55 3.46 -4.28
CA MET A 81 -12.41 4.62 -3.42
C MET A 81 -13.02 5.81 -4.12
N LYS A 82 -14.00 6.43 -3.47
CA LYS A 82 -14.57 7.70 -3.88
C LYS A 82 -14.15 8.75 -2.86
N MET A 83 -13.69 9.88 -3.39
CA MET A 83 -13.25 11.01 -2.58
C MET A 83 -13.54 12.33 -3.30
N ASN A 84 -13.75 13.40 -2.53
CA ASN A 84 -13.72 14.77 -3.05
C ASN A 84 -12.29 15.33 -3.08
N LEU A 85 -12.12 16.54 -3.60
CA LEU A 85 -10.80 17.16 -3.73
C LEU A 85 -10.12 17.40 -2.36
N ARG A 86 -10.87 17.80 -1.34
CA ARG A 86 -10.32 18.04 0.01
C ARG A 86 -9.75 16.76 0.62
N GLU A 87 -10.48 15.67 0.48
CA GLU A 87 -10.04 14.33 0.89
C GLU A 87 -8.82 13.86 0.09
N ALA A 88 -8.79 14.12 -1.22
CA ALA A 88 -7.65 13.81 -2.07
C ALA A 88 -6.39 14.56 -1.63
N VAL A 89 -6.49 15.86 -1.32
CA VAL A 89 -5.38 16.66 -0.78
C VAL A 89 -4.81 15.98 0.46
N HIS A 90 -5.67 15.67 1.44
CA HIS A 90 -5.24 15.06 2.69
C HIS A 90 -4.60 13.69 2.49
N LEU A 91 -5.20 12.84 1.66
CA LEU A 91 -4.67 11.50 1.39
C LEU A 91 -3.32 11.58 0.67
N ILE A 92 -3.24 12.36 -0.42
CA ILE A 92 -2.07 12.40 -1.29
C ILE A 92 -0.88 12.93 -0.50
N GLU A 93 -1.01 14.09 0.16
CA GLU A 93 0.09 14.71 0.88
C GLU A 93 0.65 13.81 1.99
N LEU A 94 -0.22 13.10 2.74
CA LEU A 94 0.22 12.18 3.79
C LEU A 94 0.79 10.86 3.26
N ARG A 95 0.40 10.43 2.06
CA ARG A 95 0.79 9.12 1.51
C ARG A 95 1.91 9.19 0.48
N THR A 96 2.30 10.40 0.08
CA THR A 96 3.49 10.59 -0.73
C THR A 96 4.75 10.93 0.07
N ILE A 97 4.67 11.06 1.40
CA ILE A 97 5.85 11.36 2.22
C ILE A 97 6.96 10.30 2.04
N PRO A 98 8.25 10.67 2.20
CA PRO A 98 9.36 9.74 2.01
C PRO A 98 9.30 8.47 2.87
N GLN A 99 8.74 8.58 4.07
CA GLN A 99 8.59 7.47 5.03
C GLN A 99 7.40 6.55 4.71
N GLY A 100 6.70 6.82 3.61
CA GLY A 100 5.53 6.07 3.21
C GLY A 100 5.87 4.83 2.40
N HIS A 101 5.10 3.76 2.59
CA HIS A 101 5.27 2.51 1.86
C HIS A 101 5.18 2.70 0.36
N ILE A 102 6.13 2.09 -0.37
CA ILE A 102 6.27 2.28 -1.82
C ILE A 102 4.95 2.01 -2.57
N ASP A 103 4.23 0.96 -2.17
CA ASP A 103 2.96 0.57 -2.79
C ASP A 103 1.91 1.69 -2.76
N TYR A 104 1.56 2.19 -1.57
CA TYR A 104 0.54 3.24 -1.47
C TYR A 104 1.05 4.59 -1.98
N ARG A 105 2.36 4.83 -1.91
CA ARG A 105 2.98 6.05 -2.40
C ARG A 105 2.84 6.16 -3.90
N GLN A 106 3.13 5.09 -4.64
CA GLN A 106 2.93 5.05 -6.09
C GLN A 106 1.45 5.26 -6.47
N VAL A 107 0.51 4.69 -5.71
CA VAL A 107 -0.92 4.91 -5.95
C VAL A 107 -1.32 6.35 -5.69
N ALA A 108 -0.88 6.96 -4.59
CA ALA A 108 -1.16 8.35 -4.26
C ALA A 108 -0.56 9.33 -5.29
N GLN A 109 0.66 9.06 -5.76
CA GLN A 109 1.29 9.82 -6.85
C GLN A 109 0.47 9.73 -8.14
N LYS A 110 0.02 8.52 -8.52
CA LYS A 110 -0.85 8.33 -9.70
C LYS A 110 -2.20 9.03 -9.55
N MET A 111 -2.80 9.03 -8.35
CA MET A 111 -4.00 9.80 -8.06
C MET A 111 -3.78 11.30 -8.31
N PHE A 112 -2.67 11.86 -7.83
CA PHE A 112 -2.31 13.26 -8.11
C PHE A 112 -2.16 13.53 -9.60
N LEU A 113 -1.45 12.68 -10.32
CA LEU A 113 -1.21 12.86 -11.76
C LEU A 113 -2.52 12.87 -12.56
N GLU A 114 -3.48 11.99 -12.22
CA GLU A 114 -4.80 11.99 -12.86
C GLU A 114 -5.62 13.24 -12.51
N ILE A 115 -5.57 13.72 -11.26
CA ILE A 115 -6.21 14.99 -10.87
C ILE A 115 -5.58 16.16 -11.62
N HIS A 116 -4.25 16.22 -11.69
CA HIS A 116 -3.52 17.29 -12.40
C HIS A 116 -3.85 17.29 -13.89
N LYS A 117 -3.88 16.12 -14.53
CA LYS A 117 -4.26 15.96 -15.93
C LYS A 117 -5.69 16.45 -16.20
N LYS A 118 -6.64 16.18 -15.30
CA LYS A 118 -8.04 16.56 -15.50
C LYS A 118 -8.36 18.00 -15.10
N GLN A 119 -7.72 18.51 -14.04
CA GLN A 119 -7.96 19.84 -13.46
C GLN A 119 -6.63 20.50 -13.02
N PRO A 120 -5.81 21.02 -13.97
CA PRO A 120 -4.48 21.57 -13.66
C PRO A 120 -4.48 22.75 -12.70
N THR A 121 -5.54 23.57 -12.70
CA THR A 121 -5.66 24.74 -11.82
C THR A 121 -5.95 24.31 -10.38
N LEU A 122 -6.88 23.38 -10.18
CA LEU A 122 -7.28 22.90 -8.85
C LEU A 122 -6.22 22.01 -8.22
N SER A 123 -5.47 21.25 -9.02
CA SER A 123 -4.41 20.37 -8.50
C SER A 123 -3.32 21.14 -7.73
N LYS A 124 -3.14 22.44 -8.01
CA LYS A 124 -2.18 23.32 -7.30
C LYS A 124 -2.48 23.48 -5.80
N ILE A 125 -3.69 23.10 -5.35
CA ILE A 125 -4.05 23.06 -3.92
C ILE A 125 -3.28 21.95 -3.19
N ILE A 126 -2.93 20.87 -3.89
CA ILE A 126 -2.11 19.76 -3.36
C ILE A 126 -0.64 20.21 -3.45
N LYS A 127 -0.16 20.90 -2.43
CA LYS A 127 1.15 21.58 -2.44
C LYS A 127 2.28 20.65 -2.02
N PHE A 128 1.99 19.70 -1.15
CA PHE A 128 2.99 18.84 -0.52
C PHE A 128 3.05 17.44 -1.13
N VAL A 129 2.52 17.27 -2.34
CA VAL A 129 2.71 16.03 -3.09
C VAL A 129 4.19 15.84 -3.39
N ASP A 130 4.69 14.65 -3.09
CA ASP A 130 6.06 14.27 -3.37
C ASP A 130 6.09 13.19 -4.44
N LEU A 131 6.59 13.56 -5.62
CA LEU A 131 6.67 12.72 -6.82
C LEU A 131 8.02 11.98 -6.95
N LYS A 132 8.93 12.12 -5.97
CA LYS A 132 10.22 11.43 -6.00
C LYS A 132 10.04 9.93 -5.77
N SER A 133 11.08 9.16 -6.01
CA SER A 133 11.19 7.75 -5.62
C SER A 133 12.25 7.59 -4.53
N TYR A 134 12.01 6.72 -3.57
CA TYR A 134 12.98 6.35 -2.53
C TYR A 134 13.02 4.82 -2.45
N GLU A 135 14.22 4.24 -2.37
CA GLU A 135 14.39 2.79 -2.28
C GLU A 135 14.12 2.26 -0.87
N LEU A 136 14.50 3.02 0.16
CA LEU A 136 14.31 2.64 1.56
C LEU A 136 13.60 3.75 2.33
N GLU A 137 12.37 3.48 2.75
CA GLU A 137 11.43 4.44 3.33
C GLU A 137 11.96 5.14 4.59
N ARG A 138 12.62 4.37 5.47
CA ARG A 138 13.10 4.85 6.77
C ARG A 138 14.59 5.15 6.83
N PHE A 139 15.35 4.80 5.79
CA PHE A 139 16.81 4.82 5.86
C PHE A 139 17.38 6.21 6.14
N GLU A 140 16.90 7.25 5.44
CA GLU A 140 17.37 8.62 5.69
C GLU A 140 17.02 9.12 7.10
N ALA A 141 15.84 8.74 7.61
CA ALA A 141 15.40 9.14 8.94
C ALA A 141 16.26 8.45 10.01
N GLU A 142 16.56 7.16 9.83
CA GLU A 142 17.43 6.38 10.71
C GLU A 142 18.87 6.93 10.70
N LYS A 143 19.40 7.28 9.53
CA LYS A 143 20.72 7.92 9.40
C LYS A 143 20.81 9.23 10.18
N ARG A 144 19.81 10.10 10.07
CA ARG A 144 19.76 11.38 10.82
C ARG A 144 19.67 11.15 12.33
N ILE A 145 18.94 10.11 12.78
CA ILE A 145 18.87 9.74 14.20
C ILE A 145 20.24 9.28 14.70
N GLU A 146 20.94 8.48 13.91
CA GLU A 146 22.29 8.00 14.25
C GLU A 146 23.32 9.14 14.29
N GLU A 147 23.30 10.04 13.32
CA GLU A 147 24.17 11.22 13.28
C GLU A 147 23.98 12.13 14.50
N LYS A 148 22.72 12.35 14.94
CA LYS A 148 22.43 13.06 16.18
C LYS A 148 23.01 12.36 17.41
N ARG A 149 22.89 11.03 17.49
CA ARG A 149 23.48 10.25 18.59
C ARG A 149 25.00 10.35 18.65
N LYS A 150 25.67 10.46 17.50
CA LYS A 150 27.13 10.63 17.40
C LYS A 150 27.61 12.02 17.85
N HIS A 151 26.82 13.07 17.62
CA HIS A 151 27.17 14.45 18.03
C HIS A 151 26.81 14.79 19.48
N SER A 152 25.99 13.96 20.15
CA SER A 152 25.66 14.10 21.57
C SER A 152 26.54 13.27 22.50
N LYS A 153 27.59 12.63 21.97
CA LYS A 153 28.69 12.01 22.72
C LYS A 153 29.93 12.87 22.56
#